data_AF-A0A917HLY8-F1
#
_entry.id   AF-A0A917HLY8-F1
#
_cell.length_a   1.000
_cell.length_b   1.000
_cell.length_c   1.000
_cell.angle_alpha   90.00
_cell.angle_beta   90.00
_cell.angle_gamma   90.00
#
_symmetry.space_group_name_H-M   'P 1'
#
loop_
_entity.id
_entity.type
_entity.pdbx_description
1 polymer ?
#
loop_
_entity_poly.entity_id
_entity_poly.type
_entity_poly.pdbx_seq_one_letter_code
_entity_poly.pdbx_strand_id
1 'polypeptide(L)'
;MTYVSEALLYLCFAILMGTFIIRLVPESRRPDVTVPNGLLLACVIAIPLLSFVPIHQSALLFAKEFETPYGTMIKSILIDIKAGKAWIWTLVASLGLTVLLALPSFRNDKHMPKVGLFITLLLAIWLGYASHASTLYGTKGLIVHSAHFIAVAVWIGILLIAGWFSRNEHHWEAFLGWFSPVAIGCFLIAILAGIMLMGFTTPQYVASWMLPYGQLLLIKHLLLLPLVLFAYSNGFGYRSMIKKSSSFNPRPWLKAESAVALLVFIVTGILGQQTPPHNVKDTLQSVSPSPLFTSIYQGSFSPDLVLGLHPNLASLLMLAAALIMLVGFVLMYRSNRLAPAAAMGLLASVFGYFTLMFGLSA
;
A
#
# COMPACT_ATOMS: atom_id res chain seq x y z
N MET A 1 5.86 -4.30 -16.58
CA MET A 1 7.11 -4.37 -15.79
C MET A 1 7.11 -3.37 -14.64
N THR A 2 6.83 -2.08 -14.87
CA THR A 2 6.76 -1.03 -13.83
C THR A 2 5.73 -1.26 -12.73
N TYR A 3 4.53 -1.73 -13.06
CA TYR A 3 3.50 -1.99 -12.04
C TYR A 3 3.95 -3.06 -11.02
N VAL A 4 4.60 -4.12 -11.51
CA VAL A 4 5.10 -5.20 -10.67
C VAL A 4 6.29 -4.71 -9.85
N SER A 5 7.16 -3.88 -10.41
CA SER A 5 8.31 -3.36 -9.67
C SER A 5 7.91 -2.49 -8.49
N GLU A 6 6.91 -1.61 -8.66
CA GLU A 6 6.40 -0.79 -7.55
C GLU A 6 5.72 -1.62 -6.46
N ALA A 7 4.87 -2.58 -6.84
CA ALA A 7 4.22 -3.45 -5.85
C ALA A 7 5.25 -4.24 -5.02
N LEU A 8 6.30 -4.77 -5.68
CA LEU A 8 7.39 -5.46 -5.00
C LEU A 8 8.26 -4.51 -4.18
N LEU A 9 8.41 -3.25 -4.59
CA LEU A 9 9.15 -2.24 -3.83
C LEU A 9 8.46 -1.99 -2.48
N TYR A 10 7.15 -1.77 -2.48
CA TYR A 10 6.34 -1.62 -1.26
C TYR A 10 6.47 -2.84 -0.34
N LEU A 11 6.45 -4.05 -0.91
CA LEU A 11 6.66 -5.29 -0.16
C LEU A 11 8.06 -5.34 0.49
N CYS A 12 9.11 -4.96 -0.23
CA CYS A 12 10.47 -4.92 0.31
C CYS A 12 10.57 -3.97 1.52
N PHE A 13 9.99 -2.77 1.41
CA PHE A 13 9.94 -1.81 2.52
C PHE A 13 9.15 -2.36 3.71
N ALA A 14 7.98 -2.97 3.49
CA ALA A 14 7.18 -3.55 4.56
C ALA A 14 7.91 -4.67 5.29
N ILE A 15 8.61 -5.56 4.56
CA ILE A 15 9.41 -6.64 5.17
C ILE A 15 10.52 -6.07 6.04
N LEU A 16 11.30 -5.09 5.55
CA LEU A 16 12.39 -4.49 6.30
C LEU A 16 11.88 -3.72 7.53
N MET A 17 10.88 -2.87 7.34
CA MET A 17 10.27 -2.06 8.40
C MET A 17 9.70 -2.96 9.51
N GLY A 18 8.89 -3.95 9.14
CA GLY A 18 8.31 -4.90 10.07
C GLY A 18 9.36 -5.70 10.83
N THR A 19 10.40 -6.17 10.13
CA THR A 19 11.45 -6.98 10.75
C THR A 19 12.27 -6.17 11.74
N PHE A 20 12.75 -4.98 11.35
CA PHE A 20 13.58 -4.17 12.23
C PHE A 20 12.78 -3.67 13.44
N ILE A 21 11.52 -3.27 13.27
CA ILE A 21 10.67 -2.87 14.41
C ILE A 21 10.43 -4.04 15.36
N ILE A 22 10.04 -5.22 14.85
CA ILE A 22 9.82 -6.39 15.71
C ILE A 22 11.11 -6.77 16.45
N ARG A 23 12.28 -6.64 15.82
CA ARG A 23 13.60 -6.87 16.46
C ARG A 23 13.93 -5.90 17.59
N LEU A 24 13.30 -4.73 17.64
CA LEU A 24 13.45 -3.76 18.74
C LEU A 24 12.51 -4.01 19.92
N VAL A 25 11.46 -4.81 19.71
CA VAL A 25 10.49 -5.14 20.75
C VAL A 25 11.06 -6.25 21.66
N PRO A 26 10.97 -6.13 23.00
CA PRO A 26 11.41 -7.17 23.92
C PRO A 26 10.76 -8.53 23.64
N GLU A 27 11.49 -9.62 23.85
CA GLU A 27 11.02 -10.99 23.58
C GLU A 27 9.76 -11.37 24.37
N SER A 28 9.58 -10.81 25.57
CA SER A 28 8.36 -11.00 26.39
C SER A 28 7.11 -10.29 25.85
N ARG A 29 7.25 -9.45 24.80
CA ARG A 29 6.16 -8.66 24.21
C ARG A 29 5.92 -8.93 22.74
N ARG A 30 6.53 -9.99 22.19
CA ARG A 30 6.36 -10.39 20.79
C ARG A 30 6.33 -11.90 20.67
N PRO A 31 5.63 -12.46 19.66
CA PRO A 31 5.80 -13.86 19.32
C PRO A 31 7.24 -14.14 18.87
N ASP A 32 7.65 -15.41 18.93
CA ASP A 32 8.93 -15.79 18.32
C ASP A 32 8.82 -15.67 16.80
N VAL A 33 9.58 -14.74 16.23
CA VAL A 33 9.56 -14.39 14.82
C VAL A 33 10.95 -14.59 14.25
N THR A 34 11.04 -15.41 13.20
CA THR A 34 12.30 -15.64 12.49
C THR A 34 12.15 -15.26 11.02
N VAL A 35 12.79 -14.16 10.64
CA VAL A 35 12.87 -13.74 9.24
C VAL A 35 14.21 -14.19 8.68
N PRO A 36 14.25 -14.96 7.57
CA PRO A 36 15.51 -15.39 6.96
C PRO A 36 16.38 -14.20 6.55
N ASN A 37 17.67 -14.24 6.88
CA ASN A 37 18.58 -13.14 6.52
C ASN A 37 18.71 -12.96 5.00
N GLY A 38 18.62 -14.06 4.24
CA GLY A 38 18.60 -14.02 2.78
C GLY A 38 17.42 -13.21 2.23
N LEU A 39 16.25 -13.25 2.89
CA LEU A 39 15.10 -12.43 2.51
C LEU A 39 15.37 -10.93 2.75
N LEU A 40 15.97 -10.59 3.90
CA LEU A 40 16.32 -9.18 4.19
C LEU A 40 17.34 -8.64 3.18
N LEU A 41 18.38 -9.43 2.88
CA LEU A 41 19.37 -9.08 1.86
C LEU A 41 18.71 -8.92 0.48
N ALA A 42 17.84 -9.86 0.09
CA ALA A 42 17.10 -9.78 -1.16
C ALA A 42 16.24 -8.50 -1.23
N CYS A 43 15.53 -8.14 -0.16
CA CYS A 43 14.73 -6.92 -0.13
C CYS A 43 15.60 -5.65 -0.28
N VAL A 44 16.72 -5.55 0.43
CA VAL A 44 17.59 -4.36 0.37
C VAL A 44 18.25 -4.20 -0.99
N ILE A 45 18.69 -5.30 -1.61
CA ILE A 45 19.24 -5.32 -2.98
C ILE A 45 18.15 -5.02 -4.01
N ALA A 46 16.94 -5.53 -3.81
CA ALA A 46 15.83 -5.30 -4.72
C ALA A 46 15.37 -3.84 -4.75
N ILE A 47 15.40 -3.10 -3.65
CA ILE A 47 14.96 -1.69 -3.59
C ILE A 47 15.54 -0.81 -4.71
N PRO A 48 16.88 -0.68 -4.89
CA PRO A 48 17.44 0.14 -5.95
C PRO A 48 17.17 -0.44 -7.35
N LEU A 49 17.08 -1.76 -7.49
CA LEU A 49 16.78 -2.39 -8.79
C LEU A 49 15.34 -2.12 -9.22
N LEU A 50 14.37 -2.30 -8.32
CA LEU A 50 12.95 -2.11 -8.57
C LEU A 50 12.61 -0.63 -8.78
N SER A 51 13.18 0.26 -7.99
CA SER A 51 12.98 1.71 -8.14
C SER A 51 13.69 2.31 -9.37
N PHE A 52 14.66 1.60 -9.97
CA PHE A 52 15.27 2.02 -11.23
C PHE A 52 14.36 1.75 -12.44
N VAL A 53 13.44 0.78 -12.36
CA VAL A 53 12.57 0.40 -13.49
C VAL A 53 11.79 1.60 -14.07
N PRO A 54 11.09 2.44 -13.28
CA PRO A 54 10.42 3.62 -13.85
C PRO A 54 11.41 4.63 -14.44
N ILE A 55 12.57 4.83 -13.82
CA ILE A 55 13.62 5.74 -14.33
C ILE A 55 14.12 5.27 -15.70
N HIS A 56 14.37 3.97 -15.85
CA HIS A 56 14.77 3.36 -17.11
C HIS A 56 13.70 3.54 -18.19
N GLN A 57 12.42 3.35 -17.85
CA GLN A 57 11.33 3.56 -18.81
C GLN A 57 11.22 5.02 -19.26
N SER A 58 11.31 5.98 -18.33
CA SER A 58 11.35 7.39 -18.67
C SER A 58 12.56 7.73 -19.56
N ALA A 59 13.73 7.16 -19.27
CA ALA A 59 14.92 7.37 -20.08
C ALA A 59 14.76 6.83 -21.51
N LEU A 60 14.15 5.66 -21.69
CA LEU A 60 13.86 5.12 -23.02
C LEU A 60 12.87 6.00 -23.80
N LEU A 61 11.80 6.44 -23.12
CA LEU A 61 10.77 7.28 -23.73
C LEU A 61 11.36 8.62 -24.20
N PHE A 62 12.02 9.35 -23.30
CA PHE A 62 12.56 10.66 -23.61
C PHE A 62 13.77 10.59 -24.56
N ALA A 63 14.61 9.56 -24.48
CA ALA A 63 15.69 9.37 -25.45
C ALA A 63 15.15 9.25 -26.87
N LYS A 64 14.03 8.55 -27.04
CA LYS A 64 13.34 8.41 -28.34
C LYS A 64 12.66 9.71 -28.76
N GLU A 65 11.98 10.39 -27.85
CA GLU A 65 11.22 11.62 -28.14
C GLU A 65 12.12 12.80 -28.50
N PHE A 66 13.26 12.96 -27.82
CA PHE A 66 14.23 14.04 -28.05
C PHE A 66 15.43 13.62 -28.91
N GLU A 67 15.35 12.48 -29.60
CA GLU A 67 16.40 11.93 -30.47
C GLU A 67 17.81 11.96 -29.85
N THR A 68 17.88 11.72 -28.54
CA THR A 68 19.10 11.84 -27.74
C THR A 68 19.63 10.45 -27.38
N PRO A 69 20.95 10.20 -27.42
CA PRO A 69 21.50 8.92 -26.99
C PRO A 69 21.06 8.55 -25.56
N TYR A 70 20.66 7.28 -25.36
CA TYR A 70 20.16 6.80 -24.06
C TYR A 70 21.10 7.13 -22.89
N GLY A 71 22.42 7.00 -23.08
CA GLY A 71 23.43 7.32 -22.07
C GLY A 71 23.41 8.79 -21.62
N THR A 72 23.13 9.71 -22.55
CA THR A 72 22.99 11.15 -22.23
C THR A 72 21.67 11.41 -21.50
N MET A 73 20.57 10.78 -21.95
CA MET A 73 19.26 10.95 -21.33
C MET A 73 19.23 10.40 -19.90
N ILE A 74 19.74 9.20 -19.66
CA ILE A 74 19.79 8.62 -18.31
C ILE A 74 20.68 9.46 -17.38
N LYS A 75 21.80 10.00 -17.88
CA LYS A 75 22.66 10.89 -17.12
C LYS A 75 21.92 12.17 -16.71
N SER A 76 21.18 12.79 -17.63
CA SER A 76 20.37 13.98 -17.31
C SER A 76 19.29 13.65 -16.29
N ILE A 77 18.55 12.54 -16.46
CA ILE A 77 17.53 12.13 -15.48
C ILE A 77 18.14 11.92 -14.09
N LEU A 78 19.28 11.24 -13.99
CA LEU A 78 19.96 10.97 -12.72
C LEU A 78 20.47 12.24 -12.01
N ILE A 79 20.94 13.22 -12.77
CA ILE A 79 21.60 14.42 -12.23
C ILE A 79 20.64 15.60 -12.07
N ASP A 80 19.63 15.73 -12.91
CA ASP A 80 18.78 16.93 -12.97
C ASP A 80 17.43 16.70 -12.28
N ILE A 81 16.86 15.49 -12.40
CA ILE A 81 15.51 15.18 -11.92
C ILE A 81 15.54 14.67 -10.47
N LYS A 82 14.57 15.11 -9.65
CA LYS A 82 14.43 14.68 -8.25
C LYS A 82 14.43 13.16 -8.09
N ALA A 83 13.68 12.44 -8.93
CA ALA A 83 13.61 10.99 -8.91
C ALA A 83 14.99 10.32 -9.15
N GLY A 84 15.78 10.86 -10.08
CA GLY A 84 17.14 10.38 -10.33
C GLY A 84 18.09 10.61 -9.15
N LYS A 85 18.06 11.82 -8.57
CA LYS A 85 18.83 12.14 -7.35
C LYS A 85 18.45 11.23 -6.18
N ALA A 86 17.14 11.02 -5.99
CA ALA A 86 16.62 10.13 -4.95
C ALA A 86 17.13 8.70 -5.11
N TRP A 87 17.16 8.21 -6.36
CA TRP A 87 17.64 6.87 -6.67
C TRP A 87 19.12 6.68 -6.37
N ILE A 88 19.98 7.69 -6.62
CA ILE A 88 21.40 7.64 -6.24
C ILE A 88 21.55 7.44 -4.72
N TRP A 89 20.84 8.23 -3.92
CA TRP A 89 20.85 8.08 -2.47
C TRP A 89 20.25 6.75 -2.00
N THR A 90 19.21 6.27 -2.69
CA THR A 90 18.61 4.96 -2.47
C THR A 90 19.63 3.84 -2.71
N LEU A 91 20.39 3.91 -3.80
CA LEU A 91 21.46 2.97 -4.10
C LEU A 91 22.54 2.98 -3.02
N VAL A 92 23.05 4.16 -2.64
CA VAL A 92 24.11 4.28 -1.62
C VAL A 92 23.65 3.71 -0.26
N ALA A 93 22.45 4.08 0.19
CA ALA A 93 21.90 3.60 1.44
C ALA A 93 21.59 2.10 1.42
N SER A 94 21.06 1.58 0.32
CA SER A 94 20.86 0.14 0.14
C SER A 94 22.18 -0.63 0.10
N LEU A 95 23.24 -0.11 -0.53
CA LEU A 95 24.57 -0.73 -0.50
C LEU A 95 25.11 -0.79 0.94
N GLY A 96 25.01 0.31 1.68
CA GLY A 96 25.40 0.36 3.10
C GLY A 96 24.63 -0.66 3.94
N LEU A 97 23.30 -0.72 3.80
CA LEU A 97 22.48 -1.69 4.53
C LEU A 97 22.75 -3.13 4.10
N THR A 98 23.03 -3.38 2.82
CA THR A 98 23.47 -4.70 2.33
C THR A 98 24.76 -5.13 3.00
N VAL A 99 25.77 -4.26 3.10
CA VAL A 99 27.03 -4.58 3.79
C VAL A 99 26.77 -4.92 5.25
N LEU A 100 25.98 -4.11 5.95
CA LEU A 100 25.64 -4.36 7.36
C LEU A 100 24.89 -5.67 7.57
N LEU A 101 24.00 -6.05 6.65
CA LEU A 101 23.27 -7.32 6.72
C LEU A 101 24.12 -8.52 6.27
N ALA A 102 25.06 -8.35 5.36
CA ALA A 102 25.91 -9.42 4.82
C ALA A 102 26.93 -9.89 5.85
N LEU A 103 27.47 -8.99 6.67
CA LEU A 103 28.49 -9.28 7.66
C LEU A 103 27.90 -9.85 8.97
N PRO A 104 28.31 -11.06 9.40
CA PRO A 104 27.78 -11.68 10.63
C PRO A 104 28.00 -10.85 11.90
N SER A 105 29.13 -10.14 11.99
CA SER A 105 29.50 -9.29 13.12
C SER A 105 28.48 -8.18 13.36
N PHE A 106 28.06 -7.49 12.30
CA PHE A 106 27.03 -6.46 12.38
C PHE A 106 25.63 -7.05 12.52
N ARG A 107 25.35 -8.16 11.82
CA ARG A 107 24.02 -8.79 11.83
C ARG A 107 23.54 -9.18 13.24
N ASN A 108 24.45 -9.67 14.07
CA ASN A 108 24.15 -10.14 15.43
C ASN A 108 24.30 -9.04 16.50
N ASP A 109 24.68 -7.82 16.10
CA ASP A 109 24.82 -6.70 17.02
C ASP A 109 23.46 -6.20 17.52
N LYS A 110 23.37 -5.88 18.82
CA LYS A 110 22.13 -5.41 19.47
C LYS A 110 21.61 -4.07 18.93
N HIS A 111 22.46 -3.26 18.33
CA HIS A 111 22.13 -1.97 17.72
C HIS A 111 21.72 -2.10 16.25
N MET A 112 22.02 -3.22 15.60
CA MET A 112 21.74 -3.42 14.17
C MET A 112 20.26 -3.20 13.78
N PRO A 113 19.26 -3.63 14.57
CA PRO A 113 17.87 -3.30 14.26
C PRO A 113 17.57 -1.79 14.27
N LYS A 114 18.24 -1.00 15.12
CA LYS A 114 18.08 0.46 15.17
C LYS A 114 18.68 1.12 13.92
N VAL A 115 19.90 0.72 13.56
CA VAL A 115 20.60 1.24 12.38
C VAL A 115 19.85 0.83 11.10
N GLY A 116 19.42 -0.43 10.99
CA GLY A 116 18.64 -0.92 9.87
C GLY A 116 17.31 -0.20 9.73
N LEU A 117 16.60 0.05 10.83
CA LEU A 117 15.37 0.84 10.83
C LEU A 117 15.62 2.28 10.37
N PHE A 118 16.65 2.93 10.91
CA PHE A 118 17.02 4.29 10.52
C PHE A 118 17.30 4.40 9.01
N ILE A 119 18.12 3.50 8.47
CA ILE A 119 18.42 3.49 7.03
C ILE A 119 17.15 3.21 6.21
N THR A 120 16.29 2.28 6.66
CA THR A 120 15.01 1.98 5.99
C THR A 120 14.07 3.19 5.99
N LEU A 121 14.05 4.00 7.06
CA LEU A 121 13.30 5.25 7.12
C LEU A 121 13.86 6.31 6.16
N LEU A 122 15.19 6.43 6.05
CA LEU A 122 15.79 7.33 5.06
C LEU A 122 15.44 6.91 3.62
N LEU A 123 15.51 5.61 3.32
CA LEU A 123 15.05 5.02 2.05
C LEU A 123 13.59 5.39 1.76
N ALA A 124 12.71 5.31 2.76
CA ALA A 124 11.30 5.68 2.63
C ALA A 124 11.10 7.19 2.37
N ILE A 125 11.91 8.05 3.00
CA ILE A 125 11.90 9.50 2.78
C ILE A 125 12.41 9.84 1.37
N TRP A 126 13.45 9.18 0.88
CA TRP A 126 13.93 9.39 -0.50
C TRP A 126 12.90 8.95 -1.53
N LEU A 127 12.16 7.86 -1.28
CA LEU A 127 11.01 7.51 -2.11
C LEU A 127 9.94 8.62 -2.11
N GLY A 128 9.65 9.20 -0.94
CA GLY A 128 8.78 10.38 -0.85
C GLY A 128 9.31 11.60 -1.60
N TYR A 129 10.63 11.82 -1.60
CA TYR A 129 11.29 12.90 -2.35
C TYR A 129 11.21 12.70 -3.87
N ALA A 130 11.25 11.44 -4.33
CA ALA A 130 11.06 11.09 -5.74
C ALA A 130 9.61 11.25 -6.22
N SER A 131 8.64 11.38 -5.32
CA SER A 131 7.20 11.33 -5.66
C SER A 131 6.72 12.53 -6.48
N HIS A 132 5.64 12.32 -7.24
CA HIS A 132 4.89 13.39 -7.92
C HIS A 132 4.44 14.48 -6.95
N ALA A 133 3.97 14.11 -5.75
CA ALA A 133 3.54 15.06 -4.74
C ALA A 133 4.69 16.00 -4.33
N SER A 134 5.92 15.49 -4.11
CA SER A 134 7.07 16.33 -3.78
C SER A 134 7.53 17.21 -4.93
N THR A 135 7.36 16.75 -6.17
CA THR A 135 7.68 17.55 -7.36
C THR A 135 6.74 18.75 -7.48
N LEU A 136 5.42 18.53 -7.30
CA LEU A 136 4.40 19.58 -7.45
C LEU A 136 4.25 20.50 -6.23
N TYR A 137 4.34 19.94 -5.02
CA TYR A 137 4.04 20.66 -3.76
C TYR A 137 5.26 20.77 -2.84
N GLY A 138 6.47 20.54 -3.36
CA GLY A 138 7.73 20.71 -2.63
C GLY A 138 7.78 19.91 -1.32
N THR A 139 8.14 20.60 -0.23
CA THR A 139 8.29 20.00 1.11
C THR A 139 6.97 19.46 1.65
N LYS A 140 5.84 20.12 1.38
CA LYS A 140 4.51 19.64 1.81
C LYS A 140 4.22 18.27 1.18
N GLY A 141 4.45 18.15 -0.13
CA GLY A 141 4.30 16.89 -0.85
C GLY A 141 5.23 15.79 -0.34
N LEU A 142 6.49 16.13 -0.05
CA LEU A 142 7.45 15.20 0.57
C LEU A 142 6.95 14.66 1.91
N ILE A 143 6.56 15.55 2.83
CA ILE A 143 6.13 15.17 4.18
C ILE A 143 4.88 14.29 4.10
N VAL A 144 3.87 14.72 3.34
CA VAL A 144 2.61 13.98 3.21
C VAL A 144 2.83 12.61 2.58
N HIS A 145 3.60 12.53 1.48
CA HIS A 145 3.87 11.25 0.83
C HIS A 145 4.69 10.31 1.72
N SER A 146 5.75 10.82 2.35
CA SER A 146 6.60 10.02 3.24
C SER A 146 5.82 9.54 4.46
N ALA A 147 4.98 10.40 5.07
CA ALA A 147 4.14 10.03 6.19
C ALA A 147 3.14 8.93 5.81
N HIS A 148 2.47 9.06 4.65
CA HIS A 148 1.58 8.01 4.15
C HIS A 148 2.34 6.70 3.96
N PHE A 149 3.46 6.72 3.23
CA PHE A 149 4.23 5.54 2.90
C PHE A 149 4.83 4.84 4.13
N ILE A 150 5.45 5.60 5.04
CA ILE A 150 6.02 5.06 6.28
C ILE A 150 4.91 4.46 7.14
N ALA A 151 3.78 5.14 7.30
CA ALA A 151 2.68 4.62 8.11
C ALA A 151 2.16 3.28 7.59
N VAL A 152 1.93 3.15 6.28
CA VAL A 152 1.48 1.87 5.70
C VAL A 152 2.57 0.81 5.74
N ALA A 153 3.84 1.16 5.52
CA ALA A 153 4.96 0.22 5.60
C ALA A 153 5.19 -0.31 7.02
N VAL A 154 5.02 0.53 8.05
CA VAL A 154 5.10 0.13 9.46
C VAL A 154 3.94 -0.78 9.81
N TRP A 155 2.70 -0.34 9.58
CA TRP A 155 1.51 -1.10 9.94
C TRP A 155 1.46 -2.47 9.25
N ILE A 156 1.53 -2.47 7.92
CA ILE A 156 1.43 -3.69 7.11
C ILE A 156 2.69 -4.53 7.28
N GLY A 157 3.86 -3.90 7.44
CA GLY A 157 5.12 -4.61 7.66
C GLY A 157 5.13 -5.42 8.94
N ILE A 158 4.78 -4.83 10.08
CA ILE A 158 4.69 -5.57 11.36
C ILE A 158 3.68 -6.71 11.24
N LEU A 159 2.55 -6.45 10.58
CA LEU A 159 1.48 -7.43 10.40
C LEU A 159 1.91 -8.61 9.54
N LEU A 160 2.55 -8.34 8.41
CA LEU A 160 3.10 -9.32 7.49
C LEU A 160 4.15 -10.18 8.20
N ILE A 161 5.08 -9.54 8.91
CA ILE A 161 6.15 -10.26 9.61
C ILE A 161 5.60 -11.12 10.75
N ALA A 162 4.71 -10.58 11.60
CA ALA A 162 4.09 -11.33 12.67
C ALA A 162 3.19 -12.46 12.17
N GLY A 163 2.40 -12.24 11.11
CA GLY A 163 1.51 -13.26 10.55
C GLY A 163 2.24 -14.41 9.86
N TRP A 164 3.25 -14.10 9.04
CA TRP A 164 3.88 -15.11 8.19
C TRP A 164 5.09 -15.78 8.85
N PHE A 165 5.87 -15.04 9.64
CA PHE A 165 7.17 -15.51 10.18
C PHE A 165 7.16 -15.85 11.68
N SER A 166 6.01 -15.76 12.36
CA SER A 166 5.87 -16.29 13.72
C SER A 166 5.92 -17.82 13.75
N ARG A 167 6.58 -18.38 14.77
CA ARG A 167 6.76 -19.83 14.95
C ARG A 167 5.82 -20.45 15.98
N ASN A 168 5.31 -19.65 16.91
CA ASN A 168 4.54 -20.14 18.05
C ASN A 168 3.40 -19.21 18.45
N GLU A 169 2.64 -19.65 19.46
CA GLU A 169 1.49 -18.96 20.02
C GLU A 169 1.84 -18.20 21.32
N HIS A 170 3.12 -17.92 21.58
CA HIS A 170 3.55 -17.23 22.78
C HIS A 170 3.43 -15.71 22.66
N HIS A 171 3.12 -15.05 23.78
CA HIS A 171 3.09 -13.59 23.95
C HIS A 171 2.15 -12.81 22.99
N TRP A 172 1.18 -13.47 22.34
CA TRP A 172 0.26 -12.78 21.42
C TRP A 172 -0.58 -11.70 22.10
N GLU A 173 -1.04 -11.90 23.33
CA GLU A 173 -1.75 -10.84 24.04
C GLU A 173 -0.86 -9.60 24.24
N ALA A 174 0.40 -9.80 24.65
CA ALA A 174 1.35 -8.71 24.85
C ALA A 174 1.69 -8.02 23.54
N PHE A 175 1.85 -8.77 22.46
CA PHE A 175 2.06 -8.25 21.11
C PHE A 175 0.91 -7.36 20.66
N LEU A 176 -0.32 -7.86 20.73
CA LEU A 176 -1.52 -7.10 20.38
C LEU A 176 -1.72 -5.88 21.29
N GLY A 177 -1.26 -5.94 22.54
CA GLY A 177 -1.33 -4.83 23.48
C GLY A 177 -0.61 -3.57 23.01
N TRP A 178 0.55 -3.70 22.37
CA TRP A 178 1.30 -2.54 21.82
C TRP A 178 1.10 -2.35 20.33
N PHE A 179 0.91 -3.43 19.57
CA PHE A 179 0.75 -3.34 18.12
C PHE A 179 -0.57 -2.65 17.75
N SER A 180 -1.67 -2.94 18.45
CA SER A 180 -2.97 -2.35 18.11
C SER A 180 -2.99 -0.81 18.18
N PRO A 181 -2.46 -0.14 19.23
CA PRO A 181 -2.28 1.31 19.22
C PRO A 181 -1.40 1.82 18.08
N VAL A 182 -0.30 1.14 17.76
CA VAL A 182 0.60 1.50 16.66
C VAL A 182 -0.13 1.41 15.31
N ALA A 183 -0.88 0.33 15.09
CA ALA A 183 -1.68 0.12 13.90
C ALA A 183 -2.75 1.19 13.73
N ILE A 184 -3.46 1.56 14.81
CA ILE A 184 -4.44 2.65 14.80
C ILE A 184 -3.76 3.99 14.44
N GLY A 185 -2.63 4.31 15.08
CA GLY A 185 -1.88 5.53 14.78
C GLY A 185 -1.42 5.59 13.32
N CYS A 186 -0.86 4.49 12.80
CA CYS A 186 -0.46 4.37 11.40
C CYS A 186 -1.67 4.49 10.46
N PHE A 187 -2.79 3.86 10.78
CA PHE A 187 -4.01 3.94 9.98
C PHE A 187 -4.53 5.38 9.90
N LEU A 188 -4.58 6.11 11.02
CA LEU A 188 -4.99 7.51 11.06
C LEU A 188 -4.05 8.40 10.23
N ILE A 189 -2.74 8.24 10.38
CA ILE A 189 -1.75 8.96 9.57
C ILE A 189 -1.93 8.64 8.08
N ALA A 190 -2.09 7.36 7.74
CA ALA A 190 -2.27 6.92 6.35
C ALA A 190 -3.53 7.49 5.73
N ILE A 191 -4.66 7.54 6.45
CA ILE A 191 -5.90 8.16 5.98
C ILE A 191 -5.72 9.67 5.78
N LEU A 192 -5.23 10.39 6.80
CA LEU A 192 -5.08 11.84 6.73
C LEU A 192 -4.15 12.24 5.58
N ALA A 193 -2.98 11.60 5.50
CA ALA A 193 -2.04 11.83 4.43
C ALA A 193 -2.60 11.38 3.06
N GLY A 194 -3.38 10.30 3.02
CA GLY A 194 -4.05 9.82 1.81
C GLY A 194 -5.07 10.81 1.26
N ILE A 195 -5.91 11.39 2.12
CA ILE A 195 -6.87 12.44 1.74
C ILE A 195 -6.12 13.67 1.21
N MET A 196 -5.03 14.07 1.87
CA MET A 196 -4.21 15.19 1.39
C MET A 196 -3.57 14.89 0.03
N LEU A 197 -3.06 13.68 -0.20
CA LEU A 197 -2.54 13.25 -1.51
C LEU A 197 -3.63 13.28 -2.59
N MET A 198 -4.85 12.84 -2.27
CA MET A 198 -5.99 12.95 -3.20
C MET A 198 -6.28 14.40 -3.56
N GLY A 199 -6.19 15.32 -2.61
CA GLY A 199 -6.32 16.76 -2.89
C GLY A 199 -5.26 17.28 -3.85
N PHE A 200 -4.07 16.65 -3.90
CA PHE A 200 -3.00 16.99 -4.83
C PHE A 200 -3.19 16.35 -6.21
N THR A 201 -3.67 15.11 -6.25
CA THR A 201 -3.64 14.28 -7.48
C THR A 201 -4.98 14.12 -8.17
N THR A 202 -6.08 14.24 -7.43
CA THR A 202 -7.42 13.81 -7.88
C THR A 202 -8.52 14.62 -7.17
N PRO A 203 -8.55 15.95 -7.35
CA PRO A 203 -9.54 16.80 -6.69
C PRO A 203 -10.97 16.51 -7.18
N GLN A 204 -11.13 16.07 -8.43
CA GLN A 204 -12.42 15.71 -9.03
C GLN A 204 -12.69 14.20 -8.87
N TYR A 205 -12.84 13.73 -7.63
CA TYR A 205 -12.82 12.30 -7.31
C TYR A 205 -13.85 11.46 -8.09
N VAL A 206 -15.13 11.84 -8.10
CA VAL A 206 -16.18 11.07 -8.81
C VAL A 206 -15.96 11.12 -10.33
N ALA A 207 -15.71 12.31 -10.88
CA ALA A 207 -15.43 12.44 -12.32
C ALA A 207 -14.18 11.63 -12.75
N SER A 208 -13.19 11.48 -11.86
CA SER A 208 -11.98 10.71 -12.15
C SER A 208 -12.25 9.23 -12.38
N TRP A 209 -13.41 8.69 -11.96
CA TRP A 209 -13.80 7.30 -12.21
C TRP A 209 -14.00 7.00 -13.70
N MET A 210 -14.07 8.00 -14.57
CA MET A 210 -13.99 7.80 -16.02
C MET A 210 -12.60 7.29 -16.45
N LEU A 211 -11.55 7.61 -15.68
CA LEU A 211 -10.16 7.32 -16.02
C LEU A 211 -9.65 6.06 -15.28
N PRO A 212 -8.64 5.35 -15.84
CA PRO A 212 -8.02 4.20 -15.18
C PRO A 212 -7.52 4.51 -13.75
N TYR A 213 -6.97 5.71 -13.55
CA TYR A 213 -6.47 6.16 -12.25
C TYR A 213 -7.60 6.25 -11.21
N GLY A 214 -8.71 6.91 -11.53
CA GLY A 214 -9.82 7.05 -10.59
C GLY A 214 -10.48 5.71 -10.28
N GLN A 215 -10.54 4.79 -11.26
CA GLN A 215 -11.03 3.43 -11.06
C GLN A 215 -10.18 2.63 -10.07
N LEU A 216 -8.86 2.63 -10.25
CA LEU A 216 -7.96 1.97 -9.30
C LEU A 216 -7.97 2.64 -7.93
N LEU A 217 -8.10 3.96 -7.88
CA LEU A 217 -8.22 4.70 -6.62
C LEU A 217 -9.50 4.31 -5.89
N LEU A 218 -10.62 4.17 -6.59
CA LEU A 218 -11.88 3.67 -6.03
C LEU A 218 -11.72 2.24 -5.50
N ILE A 219 -11.14 1.34 -6.29
CA ILE A 219 -10.87 -0.05 -5.87
C ILE A 219 -9.99 -0.06 -4.62
N LYS A 220 -8.96 0.79 -4.55
CA LYS A 220 -8.11 0.94 -3.36
C LYS A 220 -8.93 1.29 -2.13
N HIS A 221 -9.81 2.29 -2.21
CA HIS A 221 -10.67 2.68 -1.09
C HIS A 221 -11.62 1.56 -0.67
N LEU A 222 -12.19 0.82 -1.62
CA LEU A 222 -13.08 -0.28 -1.31
C LEU A 222 -12.35 -1.48 -0.70
N LEU A 223 -11.09 -1.73 -1.07
CA LEU A 223 -10.23 -2.73 -0.41
C LEU A 223 -9.83 -2.34 1.01
N LEU A 224 -9.92 -1.06 1.40
CA LEU A 224 -9.75 -0.66 2.80
C LEU A 224 -10.88 -1.21 3.68
N LEU A 225 -12.07 -1.49 3.12
CA LEU A 225 -13.20 -2.03 3.88
C LEU A 225 -12.86 -3.38 4.55
N PRO A 226 -12.50 -4.46 3.82
CA PRO A 226 -12.09 -5.72 4.43
C PRO A 226 -10.85 -5.55 5.31
N LEU A 227 -9.90 -4.69 4.93
CA LEU A 227 -8.71 -4.43 5.73
C LEU A 227 -9.06 -3.84 7.10
N VAL A 228 -9.95 -2.86 7.16
CA VAL A 228 -10.43 -2.25 8.42
C VAL A 228 -11.24 -3.24 9.25
N LEU A 229 -12.05 -4.10 8.61
CA LEU A 229 -12.79 -5.16 9.33
C LEU A 229 -11.85 -6.16 9.99
N PHE A 230 -10.77 -6.56 9.30
CA PHE A 230 -9.73 -7.39 9.89
C PHE A 230 -8.96 -6.65 10.98
N ALA A 231 -8.56 -5.41 10.76
CA ALA A 231 -7.83 -4.59 11.74
C ALA A 231 -8.65 -4.36 13.02
N TYR A 232 -9.97 -4.14 12.89
CA TYR A 232 -10.89 -4.04 14.02
C TYR A 232 -10.99 -5.36 14.79
N SER A 233 -11.14 -6.47 14.05
CA SER A 233 -11.10 -7.82 14.60
C SER A 233 -9.79 -8.09 15.36
N ASN A 234 -8.68 -7.57 14.85
CA ASN A 234 -7.36 -7.69 15.45
C ASN A 234 -7.21 -6.86 16.74
N GLY A 235 -7.58 -5.58 16.68
CA GLY A 235 -7.42 -4.63 17.78
C GLY A 235 -8.19 -4.98 19.05
N PHE A 236 -9.43 -5.43 18.90
CA PHE A 236 -10.35 -5.67 20.02
C PHE A 236 -10.75 -7.14 20.17
N GLY A 237 -10.88 -7.82 19.03
CA GLY A 237 -11.49 -9.11 18.92
C GLY A 237 -10.59 -10.29 19.28
N TYR A 238 -9.44 -10.41 18.62
CA TYR A 238 -8.46 -11.47 18.89
C TYR A 238 -8.01 -11.43 20.35
N ARG A 239 -7.78 -10.23 20.89
CA ARG A 239 -7.43 -10.08 22.30
C ARG A 239 -8.52 -10.61 23.24
N SER A 240 -9.80 -10.41 22.91
CA SER A 240 -10.91 -10.98 23.68
C SER A 240 -11.00 -12.51 23.52
N MET A 241 -10.78 -13.02 22.31
CA MET A 241 -10.82 -14.46 22.03
C MET A 241 -9.69 -15.24 22.69
N ILE A 242 -8.47 -14.71 22.70
CA ILE A 242 -7.31 -15.31 23.38
C ILE A 242 -7.59 -15.45 24.88
N LYS A 243 -8.25 -14.47 25.51
CA LYS A 243 -8.63 -14.53 26.93
C LYS A 243 -9.71 -15.56 27.23
N LYS A 244 -10.60 -15.80 26.27
CA LYS A 244 -11.76 -16.71 26.43
C LYS A 244 -11.44 -18.14 26.04
N SER A 245 -10.49 -18.36 25.15
CA SER A 245 -10.11 -19.68 24.66
C SER A 245 -8.60 -19.76 24.48
N SER A 246 -7.96 -20.67 25.20
CA SER A 246 -6.53 -20.98 25.07
C SER A 246 -6.18 -21.65 23.74
N SER A 247 -7.16 -22.11 22.96
CA SER A 247 -6.97 -22.76 21.65
C SER A 247 -7.07 -21.80 20.45
N PHE A 248 -7.34 -20.51 20.67
CA PHE A 248 -7.47 -19.55 19.57
C PHE A 248 -6.09 -19.12 19.05
N ASN A 249 -5.82 -19.44 17.79
CA ASN A 249 -4.60 -19.01 17.11
C ASN A 249 -4.87 -17.75 16.25
N PRO A 250 -4.26 -16.59 16.57
CA PRO A 250 -4.43 -15.34 15.80
C PRO A 250 -3.65 -15.33 14.47
N ARG A 251 -2.67 -16.21 14.29
CA ARG A 251 -1.74 -16.19 13.14
C ARG A 251 -2.44 -16.32 11.78
N PRO A 252 -3.39 -17.27 11.56
CA PRO A 252 -4.10 -17.38 10.27
C PRO A 252 -4.87 -16.10 9.92
N TRP A 253 -5.43 -15.44 10.92
CA TRP A 253 -6.16 -14.20 10.75
C TRP A 253 -5.24 -13.04 10.33
N LEU A 254 -4.08 -12.88 10.97
CA LEU A 254 -3.08 -11.89 10.55
C LEU A 254 -2.53 -12.19 9.14
N LYS A 255 -2.41 -13.46 8.75
CA LYS A 255 -2.02 -13.83 7.37
C LYS A 255 -3.07 -13.36 6.35
N ALA A 256 -4.35 -13.53 6.64
CA ALA A 256 -5.42 -13.05 5.77
C ALA A 256 -5.47 -11.52 5.72
N GLU A 257 -5.33 -10.84 6.87
CA GLU A 257 -5.27 -9.38 6.94
C GLU A 257 -4.09 -8.82 6.12
N SER A 258 -2.89 -9.42 6.23
CA SER A 258 -1.74 -9.03 5.41
C SER A 258 -1.95 -9.35 3.93
N ALA A 259 -2.60 -10.46 3.58
CA ALA A 259 -2.91 -10.76 2.18
C ALA A 259 -3.82 -9.68 1.56
N VAL A 260 -4.85 -9.22 2.28
CA VAL A 260 -5.69 -8.09 1.83
C VAL A 260 -4.87 -6.80 1.74
N ALA A 261 -4.00 -6.55 2.72
CA ALA A 261 -3.12 -5.39 2.68
C ALA A 261 -2.15 -5.40 1.48
N LEU A 262 -1.66 -6.57 1.07
CA LEU A 262 -0.83 -6.73 -0.13
C LEU A 262 -1.61 -6.44 -1.41
N LEU A 263 -2.91 -6.76 -1.47
CA LEU A 263 -3.76 -6.33 -2.59
C LEU A 263 -3.82 -4.80 -2.68
N VAL A 264 -3.92 -4.11 -1.54
CA VAL A 264 -3.89 -2.63 -1.48
C VAL A 264 -2.53 -2.09 -1.99
N PHE A 265 -1.41 -2.75 -1.68
CA PHE A 265 -0.10 -2.39 -2.22
C PHE A 265 0.00 -2.61 -3.73
N ILE A 266 -0.54 -3.70 -4.25
CA ILE A 266 -0.56 -3.96 -5.70
C ILE A 266 -1.33 -2.84 -6.41
N VAL A 267 -2.53 -2.51 -5.94
CA VAL A 267 -3.33 -1.41 -6.52
C VAL A 267 -2.59 -0.07 -6.39
N THR A 268 -1.94 0.19 -5.25
CA THR A 268 -1.16 1.41 -5.04
C THR A 268 0.06 1.49 -5.96
N GLY A 269 0.76 0.38 -6.20
CA GLY A 269 1.89 0.33 -7.12
C GLY A 269 1.47 0.55 -8.58
N ILE A 270 0.31 0.04 -8.99
CA ILE A 270 -0.26 0.35 -10.32
C ILE A 270 -0.63 1.84 -10.41
N LEU A 271 -1.29 2.39 -9.39
CA LEU A 271 -1.66 3.81 -9.32
C LEU A 271 -0.45 4.74 -9.42
N GLY A 272 0.66 4.40 -8.74
CA GLY A 272 1.87 5.22 -8.73
C GLY A 272 2.54 5.38 -10.10
N GLN A 273 2.14 4.59 -11.09
CA GLN A 273 2.67 4.60 -12.46
C GLN A 273 1.68 5.18 -13.47
N GLN A 274 0.49 5.58 -13.03
CA GLN A 274 -0.52 6.18 -13.88
C GLN A 274 -0.49 7.71 -13.74
N THR A 275 -0.81 8.40 -14.84
CA THR A 275 -0.96 9.87 -14.83
C THR A 275 -2.09 10.27 -13.88
N PRO A 276 -1.80 11.02 -12.81
CA PRO A 276 -2.84 11.42 -11.88
C PRO A 276 -3.74 12.50 -12.51
N PRO A 277 -5.08 12.37 -12.42
CA PRO A 277 -6.00 13.30 -13.04
C PRO A 277 -6.21 14.55 -12.17
N HIS A 278 -5.24 15.46 -12.24
CA HIS A 278 -5.34 16.78 -11.60
C HIS A 278 -6.57 17.55 -12.11
N ASN A 279 -6.85 17.42 -13.40
CA ASN A 279 -8.08 17.83 -14.06
C ASN A 279 -8.54 16.69 -14.98
N VAL A 280 -9.76 16.19 -14.77
CA VAL A 280 -10.28 15.05 -15.52
C VAL A 280 -10.45 15.38 -17.00
N LYS A 281 -10.95 16.59 -17.31
CA LYS A 281 -11.17 17.05 -18.68
C LYS A 281 -9.86 17.08 -19.48
N ASP A 282 -8.81 17.66 -18.90
CA ASP A 282 -7.50 17.76 -19.56
C ASP A 282 -6.86 16.36 -19.72
N THR A 283 -7.00 15.50 -18.71
CA THR A 283 -6.44 14.15 -18.75
C THR A 283 -7.11 13.29 -19.82
N LEU A 284 -8.43 13.43 -20.01
CA LEU A 284 -9.18 12.73 -21.06
C LEU A 284 -8.76 13.10 -22.49
N GLN A 285 -8.02 14.19 -22.69
CA GLN A 285 -7.46 14.55 -24.00
C GLN A 285 -6.28 13.66 -24.40
N SER A 286 -5.60 13.05 -23.43
CA SER A 286 -4.39 12.23 -23.65
C SER A 286 -4.53 10.79 -23.19
N VAL A 287 -5.53 10.49 -22.35
CA VAL A 287 -5.77 9.16 -21.78
C VAL A 287 -7.19 8.72 -22.10
N SER A 288 -7.32 7.55 -22.74
CA SER A 288 -8.63 6.96 -23.02
C SER A 288 -9.39 6.61 -21.73
N PRO A 289 -10.74 6.64 -21.75
CA PRO A 289 -11.54 6.17 -20.63
C PRO A 289 -11.19 4.74 -20.19
N SER A 290 -11.39 4.46 -18.92
CA SER A 290 -11.13 3.13 -18.36
C SER A 290 -12.03 2.07 -19.00
N PRO A 291 -11.49 0.94 -19.48
CA PRO A 291 -12.30 -0.18 -19.95
C PRO A 291 -13.30 -0.67 -18.91
N LEU A 292 -12.93 -0.61 -17.63
CA LEU A 292 -13.81 -1.00 -16.54
C LEU A 292 -15.00 -0.04 -16.41
N PHE A 293 -14.75 1.26 -16.58
CA PHE A 293 -15.81 2.28 -16.60
C PHE A 293 -16.74 2.06 -17.79
N THR A 294 -16.20 1.98 -19.01
CA THR A 294 -17.00 1.86 -20.24
C THR A 294 -17.76 0.54 -20.35
N SER A 295 -17.32 -0.52 -19.65
CA SER A 295 -18.05 -1.80 -19.60
C SER A 295 -19.32 -1.76 -18.76
N ILE A 296 -19.39 -0.82 -17.81
CA ILE A 296 -20.49 -0.72 -16.83
C ILE A 296 -21.37 0.50 -17.14
N TYR A 297 -20.75 1.65 -17.38
CA TYR A 297 -21.44 2.89 -17.68
C TYR A 297 -21.90 2.88 -19.15
N GLN A 298 -23.22 2.78 -19.35
CA GLN A 298 -23.86 2.70 -20.67
C GLN A 298 -24.21 4.08 -21.27
N GLY A 299 -23.89 5.17 -20.56
CA GLY A 299 -24.10 6.53 -21.06
C GLY A 299 -23.02 6.94 -22.07
N SER A 300 -23.34 7.91 -22.93
CA SER A 300 -22.33 8.55 -23.77
C SER A 300 -21.34 9.33 -22.90
N PHE A 301 -20.05 9.23 -23.19
CA PHE A 301 -19.02 9.96 -22.45
C PHE A 301 -18.51 11.15 -23.27
N SER A 302 -18.26 12.27 -22.58
CA SER A 302 -17.62 13.46 -23.13
C SER A 302 -16.67 14.04 -22.08
N PRO A 303 -15.56 14.71 -22.45
CA PRO A 303 -14.72 15.43 -21.49
C PRO A 303 -15.45 16.50 -20.66
N ASP A 304 -16.62 16.96 -21.13
CA ASP A 304 -17.48 17.92 -20.42
C ASP A 304 -18.54 17.24 -19.53
N LEU A 305 -18.53 15.92 -19.44
CA LEU A 305 -19.49 15.15 -18.64
C LEU A 305 -19.28 15.43 -17.14
N VAL A 306 -20.35 15.84 -16.46
CA VAL A 306 -20.35 15.99 -15.01
C VAL A 306 -21.00 14.76 -14.41
N LEU A 307 -20.20 13.87 -13.83
CA LEU A 307 -20.74 12.69 -13.17
C LEU A 307 -21.27 13.01 -11.76
N GLY A 308 -22.51 12.64 -11.52
CA GLY A 308 -23.16 12.63 -10.21
C GLY A 308 -23.42 11.21 -9.70
N LEU A 309 -23.66 11.10 -8.39
CA LEU A 309 -24.14 9.86 -7.77
C LEU A 309 -25.64 9.99 -7.51
N HIS A 310 -26.43 9.22 -8.23
CA HIS A 310 -27.88 9.15 -8.13
C HIS A 310 -28.31 7.71 -7.85
N PRO A 311 -28.74 7.40 -6.61
CA PRO A 311 -29.21 6.07 -6.27
C PRO A 311 -30.39 5.65 -7.16
N ASN A 312 -30.23 4.51 -7.82
CA ASN A 312 -31.28 3.82 -8.55
C ASN A 312 -31.46 2.40 -8.00
N LEU A 313 -32.48 1.68 -8.49
CA LEU A 313 -32.79 0.34 -8.00
C LEU A 313 -31.59 -0.61 -8.08
N ALA A 314 -30.84 -0.63 -9.19
CA ALA A 314 -29.67 -1.48 -9.35
C ALA A 314 -28.58 -1.17 -8.31
N SER A 315 -28.27 0.11 -8.10
CA SER A 315 -27.31 0.56 -7.08
C SER A 315 -27.76 0.19 -5.66
N LEU A 316 -29.05 0.29 -5.36
CA LEU A 316 -29.63 -0.05 -4.06
C LEU A 316 -29.60 -1.56 -3.80
N LEU A 317 -29.85 -2.38 -4.82
CA LEU A 317 -29.73 -3.84 -4.73
C LEU A 317 -28.27 -4.26 -4.49
N MET A 318 -27.31 -3.64 -5.18
CA MET A 318 -25.89 -3.89 -4.93
C MET A 318 -25.47 -3.42 -3.53
N LEU A 319 -26.02 -2.30 -3.05
CA LEU A 319 -25.76 -1.82 -1.69
C LEU A 319 -26.28 -2.82 -0.66
N ALA A 320 -27.50 -3.33 -0.84
CA ALA A 320 -28.07 -4.36 0.01
C ALA A 320 -27.20 -5.64 0.00
N ALA A 321 -26.72 -6.07 -1.16
CA ALA A 321 -25.79 -7.20 -1.28
C ALA A 321 -24.47 -6.95 -0.52
N ALA A 322 -23.87 -5.75 -0.66
CA ALA A 322 -22.66 -5.37 0.08
C ALA A 322 -22.90 -5.41 1.60
N LEU A 323 -24.02 -4.89 2.08
CA LEU A 323 -24.39 -4.94 3.50
C LEU A 323 -24.60 -6.37 4.00
N ILE A 324 -25.24 -7.25 3.21
CA ILE A 324 -25.38 -8.67 3.55
C ILE A 324 -24.01 -9.34 3.68
N MET A 325 -23.08 -9.06 2.76
CA MET A 325 -21.71 -9.56 2.86
C MET A 325 -20.99 -9.05 4.12
N LEU A 326 -21.19 -7.79 4.51
CA LEU A 326 -20.64 -7.24 5.76
C LEU A 326 -21.20 -7.94 7.00
N VAL A 327 -22.51 -8.18 7.04
CA VAL A 327 -23.13 -8.96 8.13
C VAL A 327 -22.58 -10.39 8.12
N GLY A 328 -22.46 -11.01 6.94
CA GLY A 328 -21.85 -12.32 6.75
C GLY A 328 -20.42 -12.40 7.29
N PHE A 329 -19.60 -11.38 7.03
CA PHE A 329 -18.26 -11.26 7.59
C PHE A 329 -18.30 -11.34 9.12
N VAL A 330 -19.13 -10.53 9.78
CA VAL A 330 -19.24 -10.48 11.24
C VAL A 330 -19.69 -11.82 11.82
N LEU A 331 -20.67 -12.48 11.18
CA LEU A 331 -21.17 -13.79 11.61
C LEU A 331 -20.11 -14.89 11.47
N MET A 332 -19.40 -14.93 10.35
CA MET A 332 -18.33 -15.91 10.10
C MET A 332 -17.13 -15.67 11.03
N TYR A 333 -16.79 -14.41 11.27
CA TYR A 333 -15.78 -14.01 12.23
C TYR A 333 -16.13 -14.46 13.66
N ARG A 334 -17.35 -14.21 14.13
CA ARG A 334 -17.81 -14.69 15.46
C ARG A 334 -17.82 -16.21 15.58
N SER A 335 -18.00 -16.90 14.45
CA SER A 335 -17.95 -18.37 14.35
C SER A 335 -16.52 -18.90 14.16
N ASN A 336 -15.50 -18.04 14.23
CA ASN A 336 -14.09 -18.35 13.98
C ASN A 336 -13.83 -19.04 12.61
N ARG A 337 -14.59 -18.67 11.57
CA ARG A 337 -14.46 -19.21 10.21
C ARG A 337 -13.73 -18.21 9.31
N LEU A 338 -12.41 -18.32 9.26
CA LEU A 338 -11.54 -17.39 8.54
C LEU A 338 -11.85 -17.28 7.05
N ALA A 339 -11.82 -18.40 6.32
CA ALA A 339 -11.96 -18.40 4.87
C ALA A 339 -13.28 -17.75 4.38
N PRO A 340 -14.46 -18.14 4.90
CA PRO A 340 -15.70 -17.48 4.49
C PRO A 340 -15.77 -16.03 4.99
N ALA A 341 -15.21 -15.68 6.15
CA ALA A 341 -15.12 -14.27 6.56
C ALA A 341 -14.31 -13.44 5.55
N ALA A 342 -13.12 -13.92 5.16
CA ALA A 342 -12.28 -13.25 4.17
C ALA A 342 -12.99 -13.06 2.82
N ALA A 343 -13.66 -14.12 2.34
CA ALA A 343 -14.44 -14.06 1.09
C ALA A 343 -15.58 -13.03 1.18
N MET A 344 -16.34 -13.02 2.28
CA MET A 344 -17.42 -12.05 2.50
C MET A 344 -16.89 -10.61 2.55
N GLY A 345 -15.76 -10.36 3.20
CA GLY A 345 -15.13 -9.04 3.23
C GLY A 345 -14.73 -8.55 1.84
N LEU A 346 -14.14 -9.41 1.01
CA LEU A 346 -13.77 -9.08 -0.37
C LEU A 346 -15.00 -8.88 -1.26
N LEU A 347 -16.01 -9.72 -1.13
CA LEU A 347 -17.27 -9.58 -1.86
C LEU A 347 -18.01 -8.29 -1.49
N ALA A 348 -17.93 -7.83 -0.24
CA ALA A 348 -18.46 -6.53 0.16
C ALA A 348 -17.80 -5.38 -0.62
N SER A 349 -16.48 -5.43 -0.85
CA SER A 349 -15.78 -4.46 -1.71
C SER A 349 -16.25 -4.53 -3.15
N VAL A 350 -16.47 -5.74 -3.69
CA VAL A 350 -16.95 -5.94 -5.08
C VAL A 350 -18.36 -5.39 -5.25
N PHE A 351 -19.30 -5.73 -4.37
CA PHE A 351 -20.65 -5.18 -4.45
C PHE A 351 -20.67 -3.68 -4.19
N GLY A 352 -19.85 -3.17 -3.26
CA GLY A 352 -19.70 -1.73 -3.03
C GLY A 352 -19.18 -0.99 -4.27
N TYR A 353 -18.30 -1.61 -5.06
CA TYR A 353 -17.88 -1.08 -6.35
C TYR A 353 -19.07 -0.96 -7.32
N PHE A 354 -19.86 -2.02 -7.48
CA PHE A 354 -21.03 -1.99 -8.36
C PHE A 354 -22.12 -1.03 -7.86
N THR A 355 -22.31 -0.87 -6.54
CA THR A 355 -23.19 0.15 -5.97
C THR A 355 -22.85 1.54 -6.51
N LEU A 356 -21.57 1.90 -6.45
CA LEU A 356 -21.11 3.23 -6.86
C LEU A 356 -21.18 3.39 -8.38
N MET A 357 -20.77 2.37 -9.14
CA MET A 357 -20.77 2.43 -10.60
C MET A 357 -22.17 2.44 -11.20
N PHE A 358 -23.10 1.63 -10.69
CA PHE A 358 -24.50 1.67 -11.15
C PHE A 358 -25.22 2.93 -10.68
N GLY A 359 -24.76 3.57 -9.59
CA GLY A 359 -25.26 4.85 -9.13
C GLY A 359 -24.76 6.05 -9.93
N LEU A 360 -23.88 5.86 -10.93
CA LEU A 360 -23.41 6.97 -11.76
C LEU A 360 -24.48 7.43 -12.75
N SER A 361 -24.69 8.74 -12.82
CA SER A 361 -25.44 9.37 -13.90
C SER A 361 -24.78 10.67 -14.34
N ALA A 362 -25.09 11.08 -15.57
CA ALA A 362 -24.71 12.35 -16.17
C ALA A 362 -25.61 13.49 -15.69
#